data_AF-A0A2N2M6D6-F1
#
_entry.id   AF-A0A2N2M6D6-F1
#
_cell.length_a   1.000
_cell.length_b   1.000
_cell.length_c   1.000
_cell.angle_alpha   90.00
_cell.angle_beta   90.00
_cell.angle_gamma   90.00
#
_symmetry.space_group_name_H-M   'P 1'
#
loop_
_entity.id
_entity.type
_entity.pdbx_description
1 polymer ?
#
loop_
_entity_poly.entity_id
_entity_poly.type
_entity_poly.pdbx_seq_one_letter_code
_entity_poly.pdbx_strand_id
1 'polypeptide(L)'
;MPLKNDRYTYLLTWSEDDLAYVGSCVEFPSLSCLDKTPEAALKGIRKIVQGIIKDMSQTGEVIPGPIRFGSSIIFNIQPPNKVSTKRNIKAGQGALARAIWKIIKPGVVIKPIKDVPLYYADPNRKGIIIRELNGKRELGIFKNGKFKQCP
;
A
#
# COMPACT_ATOMS: atom_id res chain seq x y z
N MET A 1 -13.55 32.58 -9.15
CA MET A 1 -12.17 32.92 -8.74
C MET A 1 -11.70 31.92 -7.71
N PRO A 2 -10.44 31.46 -7.73
CA PRO A 2 -9.92 30.57 -6.70
C PRO A 2 -9.84 31.31 -5.36
N LEU A 3 -10.08 30.60 -4.25
CA LEU A 3 -10.04 31.18 -2.90
C LEU A 3 -8.64 31.71 -2.59
N LYS A 4 -8.59 32.93 -2.04
CA LYS A 4 -7.39 33.52 -1.46
C LYS A 4 -7.08 32.68 -0.20
N ASN A 5 -6.05 31.82 -0.24
CA ASN A 5 -5.70 30.78 0.75
C ASN A 5 -6.41 29.42 0.67
N ASP A 6 -6.71 28.90 -0.53
CA ASP A 6 -7.11 27.50 -0.68
C ASP A 6 -5.90 26.55 -0.52
N ARG A 7 -5.50 26.29 0.73
CA ARG A 7 -4.36 25.44 1.09
C ARG A 7 -4.77 24.03 1.54
N TYR A 8 -6.03 23.67 1.34
CA TYR A 8 -6.55 22.35 1.66
C TYR A 8 -6.04 21.29 0.70
N THR A 9 -5.96 20.05 1.19
CA THR A 9 -5.47 18.93 0.38
C THR A 9 -6.65 18.23 -0.30
N TYR A 10 -6.69 18.34 -1.63
CA TYR A 10 -7.70 17.69 -2.46
C TYR A 10 -7.16 16.39 -3.03
N LEU A 11 -7.90 15.30 -2.84
CA LEU A 11 -7.64 14.01 -3.46
C LEU A 11 -8.58 13.83 -4.64
N LEU A 12 -8.04 13.33 -5.75
CA LEU A 12 -8.81 13.02 -6.94
C LEU A 12 -8.60 11.56 -7.32
N THR A 13 -9.70 10.82 -7.45
CA THR A 13 -9.70 9.38 -7.74
C THR A 13 -10.72 9.07 -8.83
N TRP A 14 -10.38 8.18 -9.76
CA TRP A 14 -11.34 7.65 -10.73
C TRP A 14 -12.16 6.53 -10.10
N SER A 15 -13.50 6.59 -10.22
CA SER A 15 -14.43 5.52 -9.86
C SER A 15 -14.84 4.78 -11.13
N GLU A 16 -14.54 3.47 -11.19
CA GLU A 16 -15.01 2.63 -12.30
C GLU A 16 -16.52 2.35 -12.20
N ASP A 17 -17.08 2.31 -10.98
CA ASP A 17 -18.50 2.06 -10.76
C ASP A 17 -19.38 3.21 -11.25
N ASP A 18 -18.94 4.45 -11.03
CA ASP A 18 -19.69 5.67 -11.39
C ASP A 18 -19.27 6.27 -12.75
N LEU A 19 -18.23 5.70 -13.38
CA LEU A 19 -17.60 6.22 -14.61
C LEU A 19 -17.27 7.72 -14.51
N ALA A 20 -16.79 8.14 -13.34
CA ALA A 20 -16.57 9.54 -12.99
C ALA A 20 -15.36 9.72 -12.08
N TYR A 21 -14.81 10.93 -12.08
CA TYR A 21 -13.80 11.38 -11.12
C TYR A 21 -14.48 11.81 -9.83
N VAL A 22 -14.03 11.23 -8.71
CA VAL A 22 -14.40 11.59 -7.36
C VAL A 22 -13.34 12.52 -6.79
N GLY A 23 -13.71 13.75 -6.50
CA GLY A 23 -12.91 14.72 -5.76
C GLY A 23 -13.33 14.75 -4.29
N SER A 24 -12.38 14.59 -3.38
CA SER A 24 -12.61 14.67 -1.93
C SER A 24 -11.58 15.60 -1.27
N CYS A 25 -11.92 16.14 -0.11
CA CYS A 25 -11.06 17.01 0.69
C CYS A 25 -10.62 16.24 1.93
N VAL A 26 -9.31 16.14 2.18
CA VAL A 26 -8.77 15.34 3.30
C VAL A 26 -9.27 15.85 4.65
N GLU A 27 -9.36 17.17 4.79
CA GLU A 27 -9.83 17.85 5.99
C GLU A 27 -11.34 17.64 6.22
N PHE A 28 -12.07 17.25 5.18
CA PHE A 28 -13.51 16.98 5.22
C PHE A 28 -13.83 15.67 4.50
N PRO A 29 -13.51 14.50 5.09
CA PRO A 29 -13.61 13.19 4.42
C PRO A 29 -15.03 12.84 3.94
N SER A 30 -16.04 13.38 4.62
CA SER A 30 -17.46 13.17 4.25
C SER A 30 -17.88 13.94 3.00
N LEU A 31 -17.04 14.87 2.50
CA LEU A 31 -17.32 15.62 1.29
C LEU A 31 -16.69 14.95 0.08
N SER A 32 -17.53 14.69 -0.90
CA SER A 32 -17.14 14.20 -2.21
C SER A 32 -17.93 14.91 -3.31
N CYS A 33 -17.31 15.06 -4.47
CA CYS A 33 -17.94 15.58 -5.68
C CYS A 33 -17.57 14.67 -6.85
N LEU A 34 -18.58 14.21 -7.59
CA LEU A 34 -18.38 13.36 -8.76
C LEU A 34 -18.60 14.18 -10.04
N ASP A 35 -17.67 14.09 -10.98
CA ASP A 35 -17.82 14.67 -12.30
C ASP A 35 -17.10 13.86 -13.38
N LYS A 36 -17.50 14.01 -14.64
CA LYS A 36 -16.93 13.29 -15.78
C LYS A 36 -15.48 13.71 -16.07
N THR A 37 -15.08 14.90 -15.64
CA THR A 37 -13.73 15.41 -15.84
C THR A 37 -13.07 15.74 -14.50
N PRO A 38 -11.74 15.58 -14.41
CA PRO A 38 -11.00 15.80 -13.17
C PRO A 38 -11.08 17.27 -12.72
N GLU A 39 -11.06 18.20 -13.67
CA GLU A 39 -11.12 19.65 -13.41
C GLU A 39 -12.47 20.07 -12.87
N ALA A 40 -13.56 19.48 -13.38
CA ALA A 40 -14.90 19.79 -12.94
C ALA A 40 -15.17 19.22 -11.54
N ALA A 41 -14.73 18.00 -11.26
CA ALA A 41 -14.77 17.39 -9.93
C ALA A 41 -13.98 18.23 -8.91
N LEU A 42 -12.77 18.69 -9.26
CA LEU A 42 -11.96 19.56 -8.41
C LEU A 42 -12.62 20.93 -8.17
N LYS A 43 -13.23 21.52 -9.20
CA LYS A 43 -13.95 22.79 -9.08
C LYS A 43 -15.19 22.65 -8.20
N GLY A 44 -15.91 21.53 -8.33
CA GLY A 44 -17.08 21.21 -7.53
C GLY A 44 -16.76 21.05 -6.05
N ILE A 45 -15.78 20.21 -5.71
CA ILE A 45 -15.37 20.01 -4.31
C ILE A 45 -14.88 21.31 -3.66
N ARG A 46 -14.12 22.13 -4.41
CA ARG A 46 -13.71 23.45 -3.93
C ARG A 46 -14.90 24.32 -3.58
N LYS A 47 -15.92 24.40 -4.45
CA LYS A 47 -17.13 25.20 -4.23
C LYS A 47 -17.89 24.76 -2.97
N ILE A 48 -18.04 23.44 -2.78
CA ILE A 48 -18.71 22.85 -1.62
C ILE A 48 -17.97 23.22 -0.33
N VAL A 49 -16.64 23.07 -0.31
CA VAL A 49 -15.81 23.43 0.84
C VAL A 49 -15.94 24.92 1.19
N GLN A 50 -16.02 25.83 0.21
CA GLN A 50 -16.23 27.27 0.52
C GLN A 50 -17.60 27.52 1.16
N GLY A 51 -18.64 26.81 0.72
CA GLY A 51 -19.97 26.90 1.31
C GLY A 51 -19.94 26.50 2.77
N ILE A 52 -19.33 25.35 3.07
CA ILE A 52 -19.23 24.83 4.44
C ILE A 52 -18.36 25.73 5.32
N ILE A 53 -17.23 26.24 4.83
CA ILE A 53 -16.40 27.18 5.59
C ILE A 53 -17.20 28.45 5.94
N LYS A 54 -18.03 28.94 5.01
CA LYS A 54 -18.87 30.10 5.24
C LYS A 54 -19.94 29.80 6.29
N ASP A 55 -20.57 28.63 6.21
CA ASP A 55 -21.60 28.20 7.16
C ASP A 55 -20.99 27.98 8.56
N MET A 56 -19.85 27.30 8.66
CA MET A 56 -19.10 27.12 9.92
C MET A 56 -18.67 28.46 10.53
N SER A 57 -18.26 29.42 9.69
CA SER A 57 -17.93 30.77 10.15
C SER A 57 -19.14 31.53 10.70
N GLN A 58 -20.36 31.19 10.27
CA GLN A 58 -21.60 31.79 10.77
C GLN A 58 -22.10 31.08 12.04
N THR A 59 -21.92 29.76 12.14
CA THR A 59 -22.29 28.99 13.32
C THR A 59 -21.26 29.07 14.45
N GLY A 60 -20.07 29.59 14.18
CA GLY A 60 -18.97 29.68 15.16
C GLY A 60 -18.24 28.35 15.36
N GLU A 61 -18.38 27.42 14.42
CA GLU A 61 -17.68 26.15 14.45
C GLU A 61 -16.18 26.29 14.13
N VAL A 62 -15.38 25.36 14.67
CA VAL A 62 -13.93 25.37 14.47
C VAL A 62 -13.62 24.90 13.05
N ILE A 63 -13.10 25.81 12.23
CA ILE A 63 -12.68 25.51 10.86
C ILE A 63 -11.36 24.71 10.91
N PRO A 64 -11.29 23.51 10.31
CA PRO A 64 -10.08 22.71 10.26
C PRO A 64 -8.94 23.46 9.55
N GLY A 65 -7.72 23.40 10.10
CA GLY A 65 -6.54 23.89 9.41
C GLY A 65 -6.09 22.93 8.29
N PRO A 66 -5.37 23.41 7.27
CA PRO A 66 -4.89 22.57 6.17
C PRO A 66 -3.88 21.52 6.64
N ILE A 67 -4.13 20.26 6.28
CA ILE A 67 -3.27 19.12 6.56
C ILE A 67 -2.22 19.05 5.45
N ARG A 68 -0.95 19.29 5.81
CA ARG A 68 0.19 19.06 4.93
C ARG A 68 0.77 17.68 5.23
N PHE A 69 0.55 16.73 4.33
CA PHE A 69 1.47 15.60 4.25
C PHE A 69 2.82 16.15 3.77
N GLY A 70 3.90 15.80 4.46
CA GLY A 70 5.25 16.01 3.93
C GLY A 70 5.35 15.42 2.52
N SER A 71 6.36 15.80 1.74
CA SER A 71 6.55 15.36 0.35
C SER A 71 6.71 13.84 0.23
N SER A 72 5.62 13.11 0.34
CA SER A 72 5.48 11.69 0.13
C SER A 72 4.54 11.53 -1.05
N ILE A 73 5.11 11.19 -2.19
CA ILE A 73 4.36 10.81 -3.39
C ILE A 73 3.68 9.48 -3.07
N ILE A 74 2.41 9.51 -2.71
CA ILE A 74 1.60 8.31 -2.52
C ILE A 74 1.21 7.83 -3.92
N PHE A 75 2.02 6.94 -4.48
CA PHE A 75 1.65 6.25 -5.70
C PHE A 75 0.58 5.21 -5.34
N ASN A 76 -0.67 5.49 -5.68
CA ASN A 76 -1.75 4.51 -5.53
C ASN A 76 -1.59 3.46 -6.65
N ILE A 77 -0.64 2.54 -6.46
CA ILE A 77 -0.33 1.48 -7.43
C ILE A 77 -1.50 0.52 -7.42
N GLN A 78 -2.27 0.49 -8.50
CA GLN A 78 -3.26 -0.54 -8.74
C GLN A 78 -2.58 -1.92 -8.69
N PRO A 79 -3.17 -2.92 -8.02
CA PRO A 79 -2.60 -4.27 -7.99
C PRO A 79 -2.35 -4.76 -9.42
N PRO A 80 -1.19 -5.42 -9.69
CA PRO A 80 -0.80 -5.77 -11.04
C PRO A 80 -1.84 -6.68 -11.69
N ASN A 81 -2.30 -6.28 -12.89
CA ASN A 81 -3.24 -7.09 -13.67
C ASN A 81 -2.69 -8.52 -13.94
N LYS A 82 -3.57 -9.46 -14.32
CA LYS A 82 -3.18 -10.88 -14.51
C LYS A 82 -2.01 -11.05 -15.50
N VAL A 83 -1.90 -10.17 -16.50
CA VAL A 83 -0.84 -10.21 -17.52
C VAL A 83 0.52 -9.81 -16.94
N SER A 84 0.57 -8.70 -16.20
CA SER A 84 1.79 -8.23 -15.51
C SER A 84 2.24 -9.20 -14.42
N THR A 85 1.30 -9.76 -13.67
CA THR A 85 1.57 -10.83 -12.70
C THR A 85 2.22 -12.04 -13.37
N LYS A 86 1.66 -12.53 -14.49
CA LYS A 86 2.23 -13.65 -15.26
C LYS A 86 3.62 -13.35 -15.80
N ARG A 87 3.86 -12.12 -16.28
CA ARG A 87 5.17 -11.65 -16.74
C ARG A 87 6.19 -11.63 -15.60
N ASN A 88 5.82 -11.11 -14.44
CA ASN A 88 6.68 -11.02 -13.26
C ASN A 88 7.04 -12.41 -12.72
N ILE A 89 6.07 -13.33 -12.67
CA ILE A 89 6.31 -14.72 -12.29
C ILE A 89 7.31 -15.38 -13.26
N LYS A 90 7.11 -15.23 -14.58
CA LYS A 90 8.03 -15.78 -15.59
C LYS A 90 9.44 -15.18 -15.48
N ALA A 91 9.55 -13.87 -15.24
CA ALA A 91 10.83 -13.19 -15.06
C ALA A 91 11.54 -13.67 -13.78
N GLY A 92 10.82 -13.80 -12.67
CA GLY A 92 11.33 -14.31 -11.40
C GLY A 92 11.79 -15.77 -11.50
N GLN A 93 11.02 -16.63 -12.15
CA GLN A 93 11.40 -18.03 -12.42
C GLN A 93 12.68 -18.12 -13.26
N GLY A 94 12.80 -17.28 -14.30
CA GLY A 94 14.02 -17.22 -15.10
C GLY A 94 15.25 -16.74 -14.32
N ALA A 95 15.08 -15.76 -13.43
CA ALA A 95 16.14 -15.30 -12.55
C ALA A 95 16.58 -16.39 -11.56
N LEU A 96 15.62 -17.10 -10.96
CA LEU A 96 15.91 -18.21 -10.07
C LEU A 96 16.66 -19.31 -10.83
N ALA A 97 16.20 -19.73 -12.01
CA ALA A 97 16.86 -20.76 -12.81
C ALA A 97 18.34 -20.46 -13.09
N ARG A 98 18.69 -19.19 -13.34
CA ARG A 98 20.09 -18.75 -13.50
C ARG A 98 20.90 -18.81 -12.20
N ALA A 99 20.24 -18.61 -11.06
CA ALA A 99 20.87 -18.60 -9.74
C ALA A 99 20.94 -20.00 -9.11
N ILE A 100 20.09 -20.96 -9.52
CA ILE A 100 20.01 -22.32 -8.96
C ILE A 100 21.39 -22.95 -8.81
N TRP A 101 22.22 -22.94 -9.86
CA TRP A 101 23.54 -23.57 -9.80
C TRP A 101 24.49 -22.88 -8.82
N LYS A 102 24.38 -21.55 -8.63
CA LYS A 102 25.15 -20.82 -7.62
C LYS A 102 24.66 -21.09 -6.20
N ILE A 103 23.39 -21.44 -6.02
CA ILE A 103 22.77 -21.75 -4.72
C ILE A 103 23.05 -23.19 -4.31
N ILE A 104 23.04 -24.14 -5.25
CA ILE A 104 23.10 -25.59 -4.98
C ILE A 104 24.53 -26.15 -5.03
N LYS A 105 25.51 -25.39 -5.56
CA LYS A 105 26.90 -25.88 -5.66
C LYS A 105 27.46 -26.25 -4.28
N PRO A 106 27.96 -27.50 -4.10
CA PRO A 106 28.60 -27.90 -2.85
C PRO A 106 29.75 -26.94 -2.50
N GLY A 107 29.79 -26.46 -1.25
CA GLY A 107 30.80 -25.51 -0.77
C GLY A 107 30.39 -24.03 -0.84
N VAL A 108 29.22 -23.68 -1.38
CA VAL A 108 28.66 -22.32 -1.24
C VAL A 108 28.04 -22.17 0.14
N VAL A 109 28.79 -21.59 1.07
CA VAL A 109 28.27 -21.20 2.39
C VAL A 109 27.50 -19.90 2.23
N ILE A 110 26.16 -19.99 2.23
CA ILE A 110 25.31 -18.81 2.39
C ILE A 110 25.43 -18.39 3.85
N LYS A 111 26.23 -17.35 4.12
CA LYS A 111 26.32 -16.79 5.48
C LYS A 111 24.94 -16.27 5.87
N PRO A 112 24.32 -16.78 6.96
CA PRO A 112 23.06 -16.22 7.44
C PRO A 112 23.28 -14.74 7.75
N ILE A 113 22.38 -13.90 7.26
CA ILE A 113 22.37 -12.49 7.61
C ILE A 113 21.88 -12.41 9.06
N LYS A 114 22.59 -11.64 9.90
CA LYS A 114 22.24 -11.45 11.30
C LYS A 114 20.79 -10.95 11.42
N ASP A 115 20.03 -11.52 12.36
CA ASP A 115 18.63 -11.17 12.63
C ASP A 115 17.63 -11.48 11.48
N VAL A 116 18.05 -12.24 10.47
CA VAL A 116 17.16 -12.74 9.41
C VAL A 116 16.83 -14.21 9.65
N PRO A 117 15.55 -14.58 9.87
CA PRO A 117 15.16 -15.96 10.10
C PRO A 117 15.22 -16.77 8.78
N LEU A 118 15.88 -17.92 8.84
CA LEU A 118 15.86 -18.91 7.77
C LEU A 118 14.77 -19.94 8.04
N TYR A 119 14.03 -20.33 7.00
CA TYR A 119 12.95 -21.30 7.10
C TYR A 119 13.24 -22.52 6.25
N TYR A 120 13.12 -23.71 6.84
CA TYR A 120 13.31 -25.00 6.19
C TYR A 120 12.04 -25.83 6.35
N ALA A 121 11.69 -26.62 5.33
CA ALA A 121 10.68 -27.66 5.52
C ALA A 121 11.25 -28.76 6.42
N ASP A 122 10.47 -29.22 7.41
CA ASP A 122 10.84 -30.39 8.19
C ASP A 122 10.81 -31.64 7.28
N PRO A 123 11.93 -32.36 7.12
CA PRO A 123 11.99 -33.52 6.22
C PRO A 123 11.18 -34.71 6.72
N ASN A 124 10.90 -34.77 8.03
CA ASN A 124 10.22 -35.89 8.69
C ASN A 124 8.73 -35.60 8.91
N ARG A 125 8.33 -34.33 8.97
CA ARG A 125 6.96 -33.91 9.30
C ARG A 125 6.39 -32.97 8.25
N LYS A 126 5.55 -33.53 7.37
CA LYS A 126 4.89 -32.78 6.30
C LYS A 126 4.05 -31.63 6.90
N GLY A 127 4.32 -30.40 6.44
CA GLY A 127 3.60 -29.20 6.86
C GLY A 127 4.20 -28.46 8.06
N ILE A 128 5.24 -29.01 8.70
CA ILE A 128 6.01 -28.31 9.74
C ILE A 128 7.21 -27.60 9.12
N ILE A 129 7.50 -26.41 9.63
CA ILE A 129 8.61 -25.58 9.22
C ILE A 129 9.57 -25.38 10.39
N ILE A 130 10.85 -25.54 10.11
CA ILE A 130 11.96 -25.25 11.01
C ILE A 130 12.38 -23.80 10.75
N ARG A 131 12.25 -22.92 11.75
CA ARG A 131 12.83 -21.58 11.74
C ARG A 131 14.18 -21.60 12.44
N GLU A 132 15.23 -21.17 11.77
CA GLU A 132 16.55 -20.93 12.35
C GLU A 132 16.81 -19.41 12.42
N LEU A 133 17.01 -18.88 13.62
CA LEU A 133 17.31 -17.47 13.85
C LEU A 133 18.45 -17.37 14.86
N ASN A 134 19.56 -16.76 14.46
CA ASN A 134 20.75 -16.57 15.30
C ASN A 134 21.21 -17.87 16.01
N GLY A 135 21.17 -19.00 15.29
CA GLY A 135 21.55 -20.32 15.81
C GLY A 135 20.47 -21.02 16.65
N LYS A 136 19.35 -20.36 16.96
CA LYS A 136 18.21 -20.99 17.63
C LYS A 136 17.25 -21.58 16.61
N ARG A 137 16.94 -22.88 16.75
CA ARG A 137 15.98 -23.60 15.89
C ARG A 137 14.65 -23.79 16.59
N GLU A 138 13.57 -23.46 15.92
CA GLU A 138 12.19 -23.57 16.41
C GLU A 138 11.30 -24.23 15.37
N LEU A 139 10.45 -25.15 15.79
CA LEU A 139 9.46 -25.80 14.90
C LEU A 139 8.16 -25.02 14.94
N GLY A 140 7.48 -24.89 13.82
CA GLY A 140 6.22 -24.17 13.76
C GLY A 140 5.52 -24.26 12.43
N ILE A 141 4.45 -23.48 12.31
CA ILE A 141 3.63 -23.38 11.11
C ILE A 141 3.37 -21.91 10.79
N PHE A 142 3.22 -21.59 9.50
CA PHE A 142 2.72 -20.27 9.14
C PHE A 142 1.21 -20.21 9.31
N LYS A 143 0.73 -19.25 10.12
CA LYS A 143 -0.67 -18.88 10.21
C LYS A 143 -0.80 -17.39 9.89
N ASN A 144 -1.60 -17.03 8.90
CA ASN A 144 -1.80 -15.65 8.43
C ASN A 144 -0.49 -14.92 8.11
N GLY A 145 0.44 -15.60 7.43
CA GLY A 145 1.74 -15.05 7.04
C GLY A 145 2.75 -14.87 8.20
N LYS A 146 2.40 -15.24 9.45
CA LYS A 146 3.30 -15.18 10.60
C LYS A 146 3.70 -16.59 11.03
N PHE A 147 4.99 -16.78 11.31
CA PHE A 147 5.49 -18.02 11.90
C PHE A 147 5.00 -18.13 13.34
N LYS A 148 4.25 -19.18 13.65
CA LYS A 148 3.86 -19.54 15.01
C LYS A 148 4.58 -20.81 15.41
N GLN A 149 5.39 -20.71 16.45
CA GLN A 149 6.06 -21.85 17.04
C GLN A 149 5.01 -22.87 17.53
N CYS A 150 5.21 -24.14 17.20
CA CYS A 150 4.44 -25.22 17.79
C CYS A 150 4.84 -25.33 19.28
N PRO A 151 3.86 -25.49 20.19
CA PRO A 151 4.15 -25.70 21.61
C PRO A 151 4.98 -26.98 21.82
#